data_AF-A0A0N0XEK3-F1
#
_entry.id   AF-A0A0N0XEK3-F1
#
_cell.length_a   1.000
_cell.length_b   1.000
_cell.length_c   1.000
_cell.angle_alpha   90.00
_cell.angle_beta   90.00
_cell.angle_gamma   90.00
#
_symmetry.space_group_name_H-M   'P 1'
#
loop_
_entity.id
_entity.type
_entity.pdbx_description
1 polymer ?
#
loop_
_entity_poly.entity_id
_entity_poly.type
_entity_poly.pdbx_seq_one_letter_code
_entity_poly.pdbx_strand_id
1 'polypeptide(L)' 'MTQSEFCEQVGISISTYKKYEASMFEMGYGALCKVTNHPNFKKYTLWLMTGDTASECGQVSAE' A
#
# COMPACT_ATOMS: atom_id res chain seq x y z
N MET A 1 -3.02 4.12 12.15
CA MET A 1 -3.68 2.91 11.61
C MET A 1 -2.86 1.72 12.03
N THR A 2 -3.50 0.70 12.59
CA THR A 2 -2.83 -0.58 12.92
C THR A 2 -2.71 -1.47 11.68
N GLN A 3 -1.79 -2.43 11.68
CA GLN A 3 -1.60 -3.36 10.56
C GLN A 3 -2.88 -4.15 10.25
N SER A 4 -3.66 -4.52 11.27
CA SER A 4 -4.93 -5.24 11.11
C SER A 4 -5.98 -4.39 10.39
N GLU A 5 -6.15 -3.13 10.78
CA GLU A 5 -7.10 -2.22 10.13
C GLU A 5 -6.73 -2.00 8.65
N PHE A 6 -5.43 -1.84 8.35
CA PHE A 6 -4.97 -1.75 6.95
C PHE A 6 -5.32 -3.00 6.15
N CYS A 7 -5.03 -4.18 6.72
CA CYS A 7 -5.30 -5.46 6.11
C CYS A 7 -6.81 -5.65 5.82
N GLU A 8 -7.67 -5.24 6.75
CA GLU A 8 -9.13 -5.28 6.56
C GLU A 8 -9.60 -4.29 5.49
N GLN A 9 -9.10 -3.05 5.49
CA GLN A 9 -9.48 -2.05 4.48
C GLN A 9 -9.08 -2.47 3.06
N VAL A 10 -7.88 -3.02 2.89
CA VAL A 10 -7.36 -3.41 1.58
C VAL A 10 -7.79 -4.83 1.19
N GLY A 11 -8.29 -5.63 2.14
CA GLY A 11 -8.67 -7.02 1.90
C GLY A 11 -7.47 -7.93 1.62
N ILE A 12 -6.40 -7.76 2.39
CA ILE A 12 -5.19 -8.60 2.42
C ILE A 12 -5.13 -9.27 3.80
N SER A 13 -4.73 -10.54 3.88
CA SER A 13 -4.58 -11.18 5.19
C SER A 13 -3.37 -10.62 5.94
N ILE A 14 -3.48 -10.44 7.25
CA ILE A 14 -2.36 -9.96 8.08
C ILE A 14 -1.13 -10.88 8.02
N SER A 15 -1.36 -12.18 7.83
CA SER A 15 -0.28 -13.16 7.61
C SER A 15 0.49 -12.91 6.31
N THR A 16 -0.19 -12.45 5.25
CA THR A 16 0.46 -12.10 3.98
C THR A 16 1.15 -10.75 4.10
N TYR A 17 0.52 -9.77 4.77
CA TYR A 17 1.13 -8.47 5.02
C TYR A 17 2.44 -8.57 5.81
N LYS A 18 2.47 -9.39 6.86
CA LYS A 18 3.70 -9.67 7.61
C LYS A 18 4.82 -10.28 6.77
N LYS A 19 4.47 -11.09 5.76
CA LYS A 19 5.46 -11.65 4.82
C LYS A 19 6.02 -10.59 3.88
N TYR A 20 5.19 -9.63 3.48
CA TYR A 20 5.63 -8.46 2.70
C TYR A 20 6.60 -7.59 3.52
N GLU A 21 6.27 -7.27 4.77
CA GLU A 21 7.16 -6.49 5.65
C GLU A 21 8.48 -7.21 5.94
N ALA A 22 8.43 -8.52 6.15
CA ALA A 22 9.63 -9.33 6.36
C ALA A 22 10.48 -9.52 5.09
N SER A 23 10.10 -8.92 3.96
CA SER A 23 10.72 -9.12 2.64
C SER A 23 10.84 -10.60 2.25
N MET A 24 10.01 -11.46 2.84
CA MET A 24 9.99 -12.90 2.59
C MET A 24 9.19 -13.23 1.33
N PHE A 25 8.31 -12.32 0.92
CA PHE A 25 7.44 -12.50 -0.23
C PHE A 25 7.23 -11.15 -0.91
N GLU A 26 7.25 -11.13 -2.24
CA GLU A 26 6.98 -9.91 -3.00
C GLU A 26 5.48 -9.71 -3.21
N MET A 27 5.05 -8.45 -3.19
CA MET A 27 3.65 -8.11 -3.39
C MET A 27 3.24 -8.37 -4.84
N GLY A 28 2.40 -9.39 -5.04
CA GLY A 28 1.84 -9.69 -6.35
C GLY A 28 0.92 -8.57 -6.86
N TYR A 29 0.77 -8.46 -8.18
CA TYR A 29 -0.03 -7.43 -8.85
C TYR A 29 -1.44 -7.28 -8.25
N GLY A 30 -2.11 -8.39 -7.91
CA GLY A 30 -3.45 -8.34 -7.31
C GLY A 30 -3.51 -7.63 -5.96
N ALA A 31 -2.53 -7.87 -5.09
CA ALA A 31 -2.44 -7.18 -3.79
C ALA A 31 -2.06 -5.71 -3.96
N LEU A 32 -1.10 -5.43 -4.86
CA LEU A 32 -0.68 -4.08 -5.20
C LEU A 32 -1.87 -3.24 -5.72
N CYS A 33 -2.64 -3.79 -6.65
CA CYS A 33 -3.79 -3.13 -7.26
C CYS A 33 -4.90 -2.83 -6.23
N LYS A 34 -5.07 -3.69 -5.21
CA LYS A 34 -5.99 -3.42 -4.09
C LYS A 34 -5.51 -2.24 -3.25
N VAL A 35 -4.21 -2.16 -2.94
CA VAL A 35 -3.64 -1.03 -2.18
C VAL A 35 -3.77 0.27 -2.99
N THR A 36 -3.31 0.26 -4.25
CA THR A 36 -3.19 1.48 -5.06
C THR A 36 -4.51 2.03 -5.58
N ASN A 37 -5.54 1.18 -5.75
CA ASN A 37 -6.88 1.65 -6.12
C ASN A 37 -7.78 1.97 -4.91
N HIS A 38 -7.34 1.69 -3.69
CA HIS A 38 -8.14 2.00 -2.51
C HIS A 38 -8.25 3.52 -2.32
N PRO A 39 -9.44 4.10 -2.13
CA PRO A 39 -9.66 5.54 -2.10
C PRO A 39 -8.81 6.26 -1.05
N ASN A 40 -8.54 5.63 0.11
CA ASN A 40 -7.71 6.20 1.16
C ASN A 40 -6.19 6.09 0.89
N PHE A 41 -5.77 5.14 0.05
CA PHE A 41 -4.35 4.85 -0.20
C PHE A 41 -3.88 5.27 -1.60
N LYS A 42 -4.81 5.69 -2.47
CA LYS A 42 -4.52 6.17 -3.82
C LYS A 42 -3.51 7.32 -3.85
N LYS A 43 -3.45 8.12 -2.80
CA LYS A 43 -2.47 9.20 -2.60
C LYS A 43 -1.03 8.72 -2.41
N TYR A 44 -0.82 7.46 -2.06
CA TYR A 44 0.51 6.87 -1.88
C TYR A 44 0.96 6.08 -3.11
N THR A 45 0.12 5.96 -4.15
CA THR A 45 0.39 5.11 -5.31
C THR A 45 1.63 5.56 -6.08
N LEU A 46 1.78 6.86 -6.33
CA LEU A 46 2.94 7.38 -7.06
C LEU A 46 4.23 7.12 -6.28
N TRP A 47 4.21 7.37 -4.98
CA TRP A 47 5.34 7.11 -4.11
C TRP A 47 5.70 5.61 -4.05
N LEU A 48 4.70 4.73 -3.94
CA LEU A 48 4.92 3.29 -3.88
C LEU A 48 5.47 2.70 -5.20
N MET A 49 5.05 3.25 -6.35
CA MET A 49 5.39 2.71 -7.67
C MET A 49 6.68 3.30 -8.24
N THR A 50 6.92 4.59 -8.01
CA THR A 50 8.02 5.34 -8.65
C THR A 50 9.00 5.95 -7.66
N GLY A 51 8.69 5.97 -6.35
CA GLY A 51 9.49 6.66 -5.33
C GLY A 51 9.28 8.18 -5.32
N ASP A 52 8.68 8.75 -6.37
CA ASP A 52 8.36 10.16 -6.46
C ASP A 52 7.09 10.55 -5.69
N THR A 53 7.06 11.77 -5.19
CA THR A 53 5.86 12.39 -4.62
C THR A 53 5.43 13.57 -5.48
N ALA A 54 4.13 13.79 -5.58
CA ALA A 54 3.56 14.92 -6.30
C ALA A 54 2.47 15.56 -5.44
N SER A 55 2.91 16.32 -4.43
CA SER A 55 2.03 16.99 -3.46
C SER A 55 0.99 17.90 -4.15
N GLU A 56 1.34 18.48 -5.30
CA GLU A 56 0.45 19.28 -6.16
C GLU A 56 -0.78 18.50 -6.69
N CYS A 57 -0.63 17.19 -6.88
CA CYS A 57 -1.69 16.28 -7.32
C CYS A 57 -2.30 15.50 -6.15
N GLY A 58 -1.97 15.85 -4.91
CA GLY A 58 -2.39 15.13 -3.70
C GLY A 58 -1.72 13.76 -3.54
N GLN A 59 -0.63 13.48 -4.27
CA GLN A 59 0.20 12.29 -4.10
C GLN A 59 1.31 12.57 -3.08
N VAL A 60 1.29 11.90 -1.94
CA VAL A 60 2.18 12.16 -0.79
C VAL A 60 2.96 10.91 -0.41
N SER A 61 4.11 11.09 0.25
CA SER A 61 4.83 9.99 0.90
C SER A 61 4.14 9.61 2.21
N ALA A 62 4.33 8.37 2.65
CA ALA A 62 4.04 7.96 4.02
C ALA A 62 5.19 8.39 4.93
N GLU A 63 5.38 9.69 5.13
CA GLU A 63 6.19 10.26 6.22
C GLU A 63 5.36 10.53 7.47
#